data_AF-A0A960WUG2-F1
#
_entry.id   AF-A0A960WUG2-F1
#
_cell.length_a   1.000
_cell.length_b   1.000
_cell.length_c   1.000
_cell.angle_alpha   90.00
_cell.angle_beta   90.00
_cell.angle_gamma   90.00
#
_symmetry.space_group_name_H-M   'P 1'
#
loop_
_entity.id
_entity.type
_entity.pdbx_description
1 polymer ?
#
loop_
_entity_poly.entity_id
_entity_poly.type
_entity_poly.pdbx_seq_one_letter_code
_entity_poly.pdbx_strand_id
1 'polypeptide(L)'
;MRSPLRKPGDRALSLVEVLIVVVVIGILAALAMPTISNIRGVAKKATAIQNAKSISQMSGALAALGVAHVIPDSMGGVEATARLLREGVIVPDGPMAGEKFVLTGLLDEEIDYVAEFLYIQYDRRELRLIFKDPELENGTRRVLPGRVDSLALRVTPDVTTPPLGG
;
A
#
# COMPACT_ATOMS: atom_id res chain seq x y z
N MET A 1 9.49 63.23 50.50
CA MET A 1 8.48 63.05 49.43
C MET A 1 8.51 61.60 48.97
N ARG A 2 7.45 60.82 49.20
CA ARG A 2 7.32 59.43 48.72
C ARG A 2 6.04 59.33 47.91
N SER A 3 6.15 59.14 46.60
CA SER A 3 4.99 58.89 45.74
C SER A 3 4.42 57.51 46.04
N PRO A 4 3.08 57.35 46.15
CA PRO A 4 2.48 56.04 46.33
C PRO A 4 2.45 55.28 44.99
N LEU A 5 2.94 54.05 45.00
CA LEU A 5 2.83 53.07 43.90
C LEU A 5 1.38 52.57 43.82
N ARG A 6 0.75 52.77 42.67
CA ARG A 6 -0.63 52.36 42.37
C ARG A 6 -0.67 50.84 42.18
N LYS A 7 -1.44 50.11 43.00
CA LYS A 7 -1.69 48.67 42.80
C LYS A 7 -2.54 48.47 41.53
N PRO A 8 -2.26 47.47 40.69
CA PRO A 8 -3.14 47.11 39.58
C PRO A 8 -4.48 46.63 40.14
N GLY A 9 -5.59 47.14 39.61
CA GLY A 9 -6.92 46.71 40.03
C GLY A 9 -7.24 45.32 39.48
N ASP A 10 -7.58 44.39 40.38
CA ASP A 10 -8.15 43.09 40.05
C ASP A 10 -9.49 43.28 39.34
N ARG A 11 -9.49 43.07 38.01
CA ARG A 11 -10.73 43.08 37.22
C ARG A 11 -11.37 41.70 37.34
N ALA A 12 -12.48 41.63 38.07
CA ALA A 12 -13.33 40.44 38.06
C ALA A 12 -14.00 40.32 36.68
N LEU A 13 -13.97 39.10 36.11
CA LEU A 13 -14.64 38.80 34.84
C LEU A 13 -16.15 38.96 34.97
N SER A 14 -16.78 39.59 33.98
CA SER A 14 -18.24 39.73 33.96
C SER A 14 -18.91 38.39 33.67
N LEU A 15 -20.06 38.15 34.30
CA LEU A 15 -20.91 36.99 34.04
C LEU A 15 -21.25 36.83 32.55
N VAL A 16 -21.47 37.96 31.85
CA VAL A 16 -21.75 37.98 30.41
C VAL A 16 -20.51 37.58 29.60
N GLU A 17 -19.33 37.97 30.06
CA GLU A 17 -18.06 37.68 29.40
C GLU A 17 -17.71 36.19 29.50
N VAL A 18 -18.01 35.57 30.63
CA VAL A 18 -17.90 34.10 30.77
C VAL A 18 -18.97 33.38 29.93
N LEU A 19 -20.20 33.91 29.88
CA LEU A 19 -21.31 33.32 29.12
C LEU A 19 -21.02 33.27 27.62
N ILE A 20 -20.53 34.37 27.04
CA ILE A 20 -20.24 34.39 25.61
C ILE A 20 -19.06 33.48 25.26
N VAL A 21 -18.05 33.37 26.14
CA VAL A 21 -16.89 32.51 25.92
C VAL A 21 -17.30 31.04 25.86
N VAL A 22 -18.14 30.57 26.79
CA VAL A 22 -18.59 29.16 26.75
C VAL A 22 -19.46 28.87 25.54
N VAL A 23 -20.27 29.84 25.09
CA VAL A 23 -21.08 29.71 23.87
C VAL A 23 -20.19 29.61 22.63
N VAL A 24 -19.19 30.48 22.49
CA VAL A 24 -18.27 30.47 21.34
C VAL A 24 -17.43 29.19 21.33
N ILE A 25 -16.88 28.77 22.47
CA ILE A 25 -16.12 27.51 22.57
C ILE A 25 -17.01 26.30 22.22
N GLY A 26 -18.28 26.30 22.66
CA GLY A 26 -19.23 25.25 22.32
C GLY A 26 -19.52 25.15 20.82
N ILE A 27 -19.70 26.28 20.14
CA ILE A 27 -19.90 26.32 18.67
C ILE A 27 -18.63 25.86 17.94
N LEU A 28 -17.46 26.35 18.35
CA LEU A 28 -16.18 25.94 17.76
C LEU A 28 -15.96 24.43 17.92
N ALA A 29 -16.20 23.87 19.11
CA ALA A 29 -16.04 22.44 19.36
C ALA A 29 -17.00 21.58 18.52
N ALA A 30 -18.24 22.04 18.31
CA ALA A 30 -19.23 21.35 17.48
C ALA A 30 -18.84 21.30 16.00
N LEU A 31 -18.25 22.39 15.47
CA LEU A 31 -17.78 22.44 14.08
C LEU A 31 -16.39 21.79 13.89
N ALA A 32 -15.58 21.75 14.94
CA ALA A 32 -14.20 21.27 14.90
C ALA A 32 -14.05 19.74 14.87
N MET A 33 -15.13 18.95 14.86
CA MET A 33 -15.08 17.51 14.61
C MET A 33 -15.51 17.15 13.17
N PRO A 34 -14.72 17.45 12.13
CA PRO A 34 -14.88 16.80 10.83
C PRO A 34 -14.29 15.38 10.91
N THR A 35 -15.16 14.42 11.22
CA THR A 35 -15.16 13.03 10.73
C THR A 35 -13.79 12.34 10.52
N ILE A 36 -13.22 11.80 11.61
CA ILE A 36 -12.05 10.90 11.63
C ILE A 36 -12.31 9.55 10.90
N SER A 37 -13.56 9.22 10.58
CA SER A 37 -13.95 7.92 10.02
C SER A 37 -13.35 7.65 8.63
N ASN A 38 -13.28 8.65 7.74
CA ASN A 38 -12.73 8.45 6.38
C ASN A 38 -11.20 8.48 6.35
N ILE A 39 -10.55 9.14 7.31
CA ILE A 39 -9.08 9.28 7.34
C ILE A 39 -8.40 7.93 7.62
N ARG A 40 -8.99 7.10 8.50
CA ARG A 40 -8.43 5.79 8.85
C ARG A 40 -8.36 4.84 7.65
N GLY A 41 -9.39 4.83 6.80
CA GLY A 41 -9.41 4.01 5.59
C GLY A 41 -8.35 4.44 4.56
N VAL A 42 -8.21 5.75 4.34
CA VAL A 42 -7.21 6.31 3.43
C VAL A 42 -5.80 6.03 3.92
N ALA A 43 -5.54 6.19 5.23
CA ALA A 43 -4.24 5.90 5.83
C ALA A 43 -3.87 4.40 5.68
N LYS A 44 -4.81 3.50 5.98
CA LYS A 44 -4.58 2.05 5.83
C LYS A 44 -4.25 1.68 4.38
N LYS A 45 -4.99 2.24 3.41
CA LYS A 45 -4.73 2.04 1.98
C LYS A 45 -3.36 2.55 1.56
N ALA A 46 -2.99 3.75 2.01
CA ALA A 46 -1.69 4.34 1.69
C ALA A 46 -0.53 3.50 2.23
N THR A 47 -0.63 3.01 3.47
CA THR A 47 0.35 2.10 4.07
C THR A 47 0.45 0.79 3.28
N ALA A 48 -0.69 0.19 2.91
CA ALA A 48 -0.70 -1.06 2.15
C ALA A 48 -0.04 -0.91 0.78
N ILE A 49 -0.32 0.19 0.06
CA ILE A 49 0.34 0.51 -1.22
C ILE A 49 1.85 0.65 -1.03
N GLN A 50 2.31 1.32 0.03
CA GLN A 50 3.73 1.48 0.29
C GLN A 50 4.40 0.14 0.60
N ASN A 51 3.78 -0.68 1.44
CA ASN A 51 4.26 -2.03 1.76
C ASN A 51 4.32 -2.92 0.52
N ALA A 52 3.30 -2.88 -0.34
CA ALA A 52 3.28 -3.61 -1.60
C ALA A 52 4.44 -3.20 -2.53
N LYS A 53 4.74 -1.91 -2.62
CA LYS A 53 5.90 -1.42 -3.39
C LYS A 53 7.22 -1.95 -2.83
N SER A 54 7.40 -1.91 -1.51
CA SER A 54 8.59 -2.44 -0.85
C SER A 54 8.75 -3.95 -1.07
N ILE A 55 7.66 -4.72 -1.00
CA ILE A 55 7.65 -6.16 -1.34
C ILE A 55 8.09 -6.37 -2.79
N SER A 56 7.51 -5.64 -3.75
CA SER A 56 7.84 -5.80 -5.16
C SER A 56 9.31 -5.47 -5.46
N GLN A 57 9.85 -4.42 -4.84
CA GLN A 57 11.26 -4.05 -4.97
C GLN A 57 12.19 -5.14 -4.41
N MET A 58 11.90 -5.64 -3.21
CA MET A 58 12.67 -6.72 -2.60
C MET A 58 12.59 -8.02 -3.43
N SER A 59 11.39 -8.36 -3.90
CA SER A 59 11.18 -9.52 -4.77
C SER A 59 11.96 -9.41 -6.08
N GLY A 60 11.98 -8.21 -6.70
CA GLY A 60 12.80 -7.94 -7.87
C GLY A 60 14.30 -8.09 -7.61
N ALA A 61 14.78 -7.62 -6.45
CA ALA A 61 16.18 -7.78 -6.06
C ALA A 61 16.55 -9.26 -5.86
N LEU A 62 15.71 -10.04 -5.17
CA LEU A 62 15.91 -11.47 -4.97
C LEU A 62 15.87 -12.26 -6.28
N ALA A 63 14.94 -11.91 -7.18
CA ALA A 63 14.85 -12.51 -8.51
C ALA A 63 16.13 -12.26 -9.34
N ALA A 64 16.67 -11.02 -9.30
CA ALA A 64 17.92 -10.68 -9.98
C ALA A 64 19.15 -11.41 -9.40
N LEU A 65 19.08 -11.84 -8.14
CA LEU A 65 20.07 -12.70 -7.50
C LEU A 65 19.85 -14.19 -7.80
N GLY A 66 18.83 -14.55 -8.58
CA GLY A 66 18.48 -15.93 -8.90
C GLY A 66 17.83 -16.69 -7.73
N VAL A 67 17.34 -15.98 -6.70
CA VAL A 67 16.75 -16.61 -5.51
C VAL A 67 15.31 -16.99 -5.78
N ALA A 68 15.02 -18.29 -5.71
CA ALA A 68 13.66 -18.82 -5.76
C ALA A 68 12.93 -18.52 -4.44
N HIS A 69 12.19 -17.42 -4.42
CA HIS A 69 11.47 -16.93 -3.23
C HIS A 69 9.96 -16.77 -3.46
N VAL A 70 9.49 -16.79 -4.70
CA VAL A 70 8.07 -16.69 -5.01
C VAL A 70 7.39 -18.04 -4.87
N ILE A 71 6.35 -18.08 -4.03
CA ILE A 71 5.51 -19.25 -3.83
C ILE A 71 4.38 -19.19 -4.88
N PRO A 72 4.18 -20.26 -5.69
CA PRO A 72 3.10 -20.31 -6.68
C PRO A 72 1.72 -20.24 -6.05
N ASP A 73 0.72 -19.84 -6.85
CA ASP A 73 -0.68 -19.71 -6.40
C ASP A 73 -1.26 -21.02 -5.83
N SER A 74 -0.80 -22.18 -6.32
CA SER A 74 -1.21 -23.49 -5.78
C SER A 74 -0.73 -23.78 -4.36
N MET A 75 0.25 -23.02 -3.85
CA MET A 75 0.85 -23.17 -2.52
C MET A 75 0.67 -21.92 -1.64
N GLY A 76 -0.28 -21.04 -1.99
CA GLY A 76 -0.59 -19.81 -1.22
C GLY A 76 -0.11 -18.51 -1.86
N GLY A 77 0.56 -18.58 -3.03
CA GLY A 77 0.73 -17.44 -3.93
C GLY A 77 1.39 -16.21 -3.30
N VAL A 78 0.79 -15.05 -3.61
CA VAL A 78 1.23 -13.73 -3.16
C VAL A 78 1.30 -13.63 -1.63
N GLU A 79 0.28 -14.11 -0.91
CA GLU A 79 0.21 -14.01 0.55
C GLU A 79 1.31 -14.81 1.23
N ALA A 80 1.49 -16.06 0.81
CA ALA A 80 2.56 -16.92 1.33
C ALA A 80 3.95 -16.33 1.01
N THR A 81 4.12 -15.77 -0.19
CA THR A 81 5.35 -15.09 -0.58
C THR A 81 5.61 -13.85 0.28
N ALA A 82 4.59 -13.04 0.56
CA ALA A 82 4.71 -11.86 1.41
C ALA A 82 5.08 -12.23 2.86
N ARG A 83 4.48 -13.31 3.40
CA ARG A 83 4.85 -13.88 4.70
C ARG A 83 6.31 -14.31 4.72
N LEU A 84 6.76 -15.04 3.70
CA LEU A 84 8.15 -15.47 3.57
C LEU A 84 9.12 -14.29 3.54
N LEU A 85 8.81 -13.22 2.79
CA LEU A 85 9.66 -12.03 2.72
C LEU A 85 9.72 -11.26 4.03
N ARG A 86 8.65 -11.28 4.84
CA ARG A 86 8.66 -10.73 6.19
C ARG A 86 9.49 -11.58 7.16
N GLU A 87 9.39 -12.90 7.10
CA GLU A 87 10.21 -13.80 7.91
C GLU A 87 11.70 -13.72 7.51
N GLY A 88 11.91 -13.46 6.22
CA GLY A 88 13.17 -13.17 5.57
C GLY A 88 13.75 -14.37 4.83
N VAL A 89 14.40 -14.08 3.71
CA VAL A 89 14.97 -15.05 2.77
C VAL A 89 16.48 -14.95 2.80
N ILE A 90 17.15 -16.09 2.91
CA ILE A 90 18.61 -16.18 2.86
C ILE A 90 19.03 -16.45 1.40
N VAL A 91 20.03 -15.71 0.92
CA VAL A 91 20.59 -15.95 -0.41
C VAL A 91 21.45 -17.22 -0.37
N PRO A 92 21.16 -18.24 -1.19
CA PRO A 92 21.88 -19.51 -1.14
C PRO A 92 23.28 -19.43 -1.74
N ASP A 93 23.42 -18.69 -2.85
CA ASP A 93 24.63 -18.70 -3.69
C ASP A 93 24.99 -17.30 -4.20
N GLY A 94 26.22 -17.15 -4.70
CA GLY A 94 26.70 -15.93 -5.34
C GLY A 94 27.33 -14.91 -4.38
N PRO A 95 27.58 -13.68 -4.85
CA PRO A 95 28.33 -12.67 -4.09
C PRO A 95 27.68 -12.22 -2.77
N MET A 96 26.39 -12.50 -2.61
CA MET A 96 25.62 -12.19 -1.40
C MET A 96 25.20 -13.45 -0.63
N ALA A 97 25.81 -14.61 -0.90
CA ALA A 97 25.48 -15.86 -0.23
C ALA A 97 25.56 -15.74 1.30
N GLY A 98 24.57 -16.25 2.00
CA GLY A 98 24.44 -16.16 3.46
C GLY A 98 23.78 -14.88 3.98
N GLU A 99 23.63 -13.85 3.14
CA GLU A 99 22.91 -12.63 3.53
C GLU A 99 21.40 -12.87 3.63
N LYS A 100 20.78 -12.30 4.67
CA LYS A 100 19.34 -12.40 4.92
C LYS A 100 18.65 -11.11 4.50
N PHE A 101 17.75 -11.22 3.53
CA PHE A 101 16.85 -10.16 3.13
C PHE A 101 15.56 -10.28 3.94
N VAL A 102 15.18 -9.22 4.65
CA VAL A 102 13.96 -9.21 5.47
C VAL A 102 13.18 -7.93 5.23
N LEU A 103 11.86 -8.05 5.05
CA LEU A 103 10.97 -6.91 5.02
C LEU A 103 10.54 -6.53 6.43
N THR A 104 10.87 -5.31 6.84
CA THR A 104 10.49 -4.77 8.16
C THR A 104 9.22 -3.94 8.06
N GLY A 105 8.44 -3.91 9.15
CA GLY A 105 7.27 -3.04 9.28
C GLY A 105 5.98 -3.54 8.60
N LEU A 106 5.98 -4.74 8.00
CA LEU A 106 4.76 -5.40 7.53
C LEU A 106 4.17 -6.26 8.65
N LEU A 107 2.93 -6.00 9.07
CA LEU A 107 2.22 -6.80 10.06
C LEU A 107 1.47 -7.98 9.43
N ASP A 108 1.20 -9.03 10.20
CA ASP A 108 0.46 -10.21 9.76
C ASP A 108 -0.94 -9.87 9.23
N GLU A 109 -1.62 -8.95 9.91
CA GLU A 109 -3.00 -8.54 9.60
C GLU A 109 -3.07 -7.62 8.37
N GLU A 110 -1.93 -7.16 7.86
CA GLU A 110 -1.84 -6.32 6.67
C GLU A 110 -1.60 -7.13 5.41
N ILE A 111 -1.18 -8.38 5.52
CA ILE A 111 -0.74 -9.20 4.37
C ILE A 111 -1.87 -9.40 3.38
N ASP A 112 -3.04 -9.81 3.84
CA ASP A 112 -4.21 -10.06 2.98
C ASP A 112 -4.58 -8.78 2.20
N TYR A 113 -4.49 -7.62 2.86
CA TYR A 113 -4.81 -6.33 2.25
C TYR A 113 -3.71 -5.83 1.29
N VAL A 114 -2.45 -6.12 1.59
CA VAL A 114 -1.31 -5.80 0.73
C VAL A 114 -1.29 -6.69 -0.52
N ALA A 115 -1.71 -7.95 -0.39
CA ALA A 115 -1.78 -8.91 -1.49
C ALA A 115 -2.72 -8.44 -2.62
N GLU A 116 -3.75 -7.64 -2.32
CA GLU A 116 -4.63 -7.02 -3.33
C GLU A 116 -3.87 -6.13 -4.33
N PHE A 117 -2.73 -5.57 -3.91
CA PHE A 117 -1.89 -4.68 -4.72
C PHE A 117 -0.69 -5.40 -5.35
N LEU A 118 -0.69 -6.72 -5.36
CA LEU A 118 0.42 -7.53 -5.86
C LEU A 118 -0.09 -8.63 -6.78
N TYR A 119 0.75 -9.02 -7.74
CA TYR A 119 0.53 -10.22 -8.53
C TYR A 119 1.87 -10.89 -8.84
N ILE A 120 1.81 -12.20 -9.10
CA ILE A 120 2.98 -12.96 -9.54
C ILE A 120 3.16 -12.75 -11.04
N GLN A 121 4.33 -12.26 -11.43
CA GLN A 121 4.74 -12.25 -12.81
C GLN A 121 5.51 -13.54 -13.12
N TYR A 122 4.94 -14.34 -14.00
CA TYR A 122 5.56 -15.54 -14.55
C TYR A 122 6.36 -15.16 -15.80
N ASP A 123 7.66 -14.90 -15.66
CA ASP A 123 8.57 -14.78 -16.80
C ASP A 123 9.31 -16.12 -17.01
N ARG A 124 9.78 -16.38 -18.24
CA ARG A 124 10.50 -17.61 -18.59
C ARG A 124 11.82 -17.79 -17.84
N ARG A 125 12.31 -16.74 -17.18
CA ARG A 125 13.61 -16.70 -16.51
C ARG A 125 13.50 -16.57 -15.00
N GLU A 126 12.51 -15.84 -14.51
CA GLU A 126 12.39 -15.49 -13.09
C GLU A 126 10.92 -15.31 -12.68
N LEU A 127 10.63 -15.65 -11.42
CA LEU A 127 9.36 -15.34 -10.78
C LEU A 127 9.56 -14.17 -9.81
N ARG A 128 8.67 -13.19 -9.88
CA ARG A 128 8.70 -12.04 -8.96
C ARG A 128 7.31 -11.48 -8.70
N LEU A 129 7.16 -10.82 -7.56
CA LEU A 129 5.99 -10.04 -7.21
C LEU A 129 6.08 -8.65 -7.84
N ILE A 130 5.02 -8.27 -8.56
CA ILE A 130 4.91 -6.94 -9.17
C ILE A 130 3.80 -6.16 -8.47
N PHE A 131 4.10 -4.91 -8.15
CA PHE A 131 3.12 -3.95 -7.65
C PHE A 131 2.08 -3.64 -8.73
N LYS A 132 0.80 -3.79 -8.36
CA LYS A 132 -0.37 -3.43 -9.15
C LYS A 132 -0.83 -2.04 -8.75
N ASP A 133 -0.68 -1.06 -9.64
CA ASP A 133 -1.15 0.30 -9.38
C ASP A 133 -2.69 0.37 -9.49
N PRO A 134 -3.41 0.65 -8.39
CA PRO A 134 -4.87 0.70 -8.39
C PRO A 134 -5.44 1.85 -9.24
N GLU A 135 -4.66 2.89 -9.55
CA GLU A 135 -5.12 4.02 -10.37
C GLU A 135 -5.05 3.69 -11.87
N LEU A 136 -4.10 2.84 -12.30
CA LEU A 136 -3.95 2.44 -13.70
C LEU A 136 -5.05 1.47 -14.15
N GLU A 137 -5.61 0.69 -13.24
CA GLU A 137 -6.68 -0.27 -13.53
C GLU A 137 -8.05 0.41 -13.70
N ASN A 138 -8.32 1.49 -12.96
CA ASN A 138 -9.52 2.30 -13.14
C ASN A 138 -9.41 3.26 -14.36
N GLY A 139 -8.19 3.62 -14.75
CA GLY A 139 -7.90 4.52 -15.87
C GLY A 139 -7.96 3.88 -17.26
N THR A 140 -7.93 2.56 -17.39
CA THR A 140 -7.89 1.86 -18.69
C THR A 140 -9.21 1.89 -19.47
N ARG A 141 -10.29 2.49 -18.90
CA ARG A 141 -11.50 2.88 -19.65
C ARG A 141 -11.40 4.23 -20.37
N ARG A 142 -10.29 4.97 -20.23
CA ARG A 142 -9.98 6.08 -21.14
C ARG A 142 -8.92 5.63 -22.12
N VAL A 143 -9.38 5.05 -23.22
CA VAL A 143 -8.59 4.83 -24.45
C VAL A 143 -7.90 6.13 -24.80
N LEU A 144 -6.58 6.18 -24.64
CA LEU A 144 -5.76 7.25 -25.18
C LEU A 144 -5.72 7.07 -26.71
N PRO A 145 -6.12 8.07 -27.51
CA PRO A 145 -6.06 7.95 -28.96
C PRO A 145 -4.59 7.91 -29.39
N GLY A 146 -4.17 6.79 -30.01
CA GLY A 146 -2.94 6.76 -30.82
C GLY A 146 -1.80 5.84 -30.37
N ARG A 147 -1.99 4.93 -29.41
CA ARG A 147 -1.00 3.86 -29.17
C ARG A 147 -1.58 2.52 -29.61
N VAL A 148 -1.11 2.03 -30.75
CA VAL A 148 -1.42 0.70 -31.26
C VAL A 148 -0.76 -0.35 -30.36
N ASP A 149 -1.57 -1.02 -29.53
CA ASP A 149 -1.14 -2.18 -28.76
C ASP A 149 -1.05 -3.39 -29.68
N SER A 150 0.16 -3.68 -30.14
CA SER A 150 0.54 -4.91 -30.80
C SER A 150 0.73 -6.04 -29.79
N LEU A 151 -0.31 -6.40 -29.02
CA LEU A 151 -0.27 -7.59 -28.15
C LEU A 151 -1.67 -8.10 -27.76
N ALA A 152 -2.54 -8.29 -28.77
CA ALA A 152 -3.70 -9.17 -28.64
C ALA A 152 -3.40 -10.51 -29.30
N LEU A 153 -2.65 -11.35 -28.59
CA LEU A 153 -2.49 -12.77 -28.90
C LEU A 153 -3.83 -13.47 -28.61
N ARG A 154 -4.70 -13.61 -29.62
CA ARG A 154 -5.82 -14.56 -29.57
C ARG A 154 -5.27 -15.96 -29.87
N VAL A 155 -5.08 -16.77 -28.82
CA VAL A 155 -5.05 -18.24 -28.95
C VAL A 155 -6.41 -18.74 -28.50
N THR A 156 -7.24 -19.14 -29.46
CA THR A 156 -8.38 -20.02 -29.22
C THR A 156 -7.91 -21.46 -29.43
N PRO A 157 -8.08 -22.38 -28.47
CA PRO A 157 -8.00 -23.80 -28.76
C PRO A 157 -9.36 -24.25 -29.31
N ASP A 158 -9.40 -24.85 -30.49
CA ASP A 158 -10.57 -25.65 -30.86
C ASP A 158 -10.15 -26.97 -31.51
N VAL A 159 -10.77 -28.01 -30.98
CA VAL A 159 -10.54 -29.43 -31.18
C VAL A 159 -11.38 -29.87 -32.36
N THR A 160 -10.77 -30.49 -33.37
CA THR A 160 -11.42 -31.54 -34.20
C THR A 160 -10.40 -32.15 -35.16
N THR A 161 -10.08 -33.43 -34.97
CA THR A 161 -9.62 -34.36 -36.02
C THR A 161 -10.85 -34.85 -36.81
N PRO A 162 -10.70 -35.27 -38.09
CA PRO A 162 -10.30 -36.65 -38.37
C PRO A 162 -9.27 -36.80 -39.52
N PRO A 163 -8.59 -37.96 -39.65
CA PRO A 163 -7.67 -38.24 -40.74
C PRO A 163 -8.37 -38.97 -41.89
N LEU A 164 -8.26 -38.49 -43.14
CA LEU A 164 -8.59 -39.29 -44.33
C LEU A 164 -7.77 -38.86 -45.55
N GLY A 165 -6.93 -39.79 -46.05
CA GLY A 165 -6.76 -40.09 -47.47
C GLY A 165 -5.86 -39.19 -48.33
N GLY A 166 -4.80 -39.79 -48.88
CA GLY A 166 -3.94 -39.25 -49.93
C GLY A 166 -2.58 -39.92 -49.95
#